data_AF-A0A7R9UB60-F1
#
_entry.id   AF-A0A7R9UB60-F1
#
_cell.length_a   1.000
_cell.length_b   1.000
_cell.length_c   1.000
_cell.angle_alpha   90.00
_cell.angle_beta   90.00
_cell.angle_gamma   90.00
#
_symmetry.space_group_name_H-M   'P 1'
#
loop_
_entity.id
_entity.type
_entity.pdbx_description
1 polymer ?
#
loop_
_entity_poly.entity_id
_entity_poly.type
_entity_poly.pdbx_seq_one_letter_code
_entity_poly.pdbx_strand_id
1 'polypeptide(L)'
;HEIYQEVRRKDFLPLVFCNTTYCQENKTKGRLQLQSRGSKFVPFQEAKLQELPDQVPMGHVPRTITAHLRGEMVRSLKPGDLVTISGIFMPVRWSGYKA
;
A
#
# COMPACT_ATOMS: atom_id res chain seq x y z
N HIS A 1 1.96 17.58 22.11
CA HIS A 1 3.11 17.11 21.33
C HIS A 1 2.60 16.02 20.40
N GLU A 2 2.75 16.19 19.09
CA GLU A 2 2.32 15.20 18.10
C GLU A 2 3.48 14.27 17.75
N ILE A 3 3.18 13.00 17.47
CA ILE A 3 4.18 12.00 17.10
C ILE A 3 3.78 11.45 15.73
N TYR A 4 4.72 11.43 14.80
CA TYR A 4 4.51 10.89 13.46
C TYR A 4 5.27 9.58 13.29
N GLN A 5 4.57 8.55 12.80
CA GLN A 5 5.14 7.26 12.47
C GLN A 5 5.11 7.07 10.95
N GLU A 6 6.26 6.81 10.33
CA GLU A 6 6.34 6.53 8.89
C GLU A 6 5.84 5.11 8.59
N VAL A 7 4.84 4.99 7.71
CA VAL A 7 4.29 3.70 7.26
C VAL A 7 4.92 3.32 5.91
N ARG A 8 5.92 2.42 5.95
CA ARG A 8 6.64 1.96 4.74
C ARG A 8 6.04 0.72 4.07
N ARG A 9 5.25 -0.05 4.80
CA ARG A 9 4.71 -1.35 4.38
C ARG A 9 3.20 -1.34 4.51
N LYS A 10 2.55 -2.30 3.84
CA LYS A 10 1.09 -2.51 3.93
C LYS A 10 0.65 -2.74 5.37
N ASP A 11 1.43 -3.52 6.11
CA ASP A 11 1.19 -3.79 7.52
C ASP A 11 2.14 -2.99 8.40
N PHE A 12 1.62 -2.40 9.47
CA PHE A 12 2.39 -1.67 10.46
C PHE A 12 1.78 -1.87 11.85
N LEU A 13 2.61 -1.75 12.88
CA LEU A 13 2.18 -1.75 14.27
C LEU A 13 2.05 -0.30 14.75
N PRO A 14 0.86 0.15 15.19
CA PRO A 14 0.68 1.53 15.63
C PRO A 14 1.43 1.79 16.94
N LEU A 15 1.95 3.00 17.09
CA LEU A 15 2.48 3.47 18.38
C LEU A 15 1.32 3.74 19.34
N VAL A 16 1.27 2.99 20.45
CA VAL A 16 0.20 3.09 21.47
C VAL A 16 0.63 3.94 22.68
N PHE A 17 1.93 4.06 22.92
CA PHE A 17 2.49 4.76 24.08
C PHE A 17 3.39 5.93 23.67
N CYS A 18 3.28 7.03 24.40
CA CYS A 18 4.12 8.21 24.22
C CYS A 18 5.59 7.88 24.57
N ASN A 19 6.50 8.01 23.60
CA ASN A 19 7.93 7.78 23.77
C ASN A 19 8.77 9.08 23.77
N THR A 20 8.13 10.25 23.87
CA THR A 20 8.84 11.55 23.88
C THR A 20 9.57 11.79 25.20
N THR A 21 10.63 12.61 25.17
CA THR A 21 11.41 12.99 26.35
C THR A 21 10.53 13.63 27.44
N TYR A 22 9.55 14.47 27.05
CA TYR A 22 8.58 15.07 27.96
C TYR A 22 7.76 14.04 28.76
N CYS A 23 7.30 12.97 28.10
CA CYS A 23 6.55 11.90 28.77
C CYS A 23 7.45 11.05 29.68
N GLN A 24 8.73 10.88 29.31
CA GLN A 24 9.72 10.13 30.08
C GLN A 24 10.14 10.87 31.36
N GLU A 25 10.45 12.17 31.25
CA GLU A 25 10.86 13.03 32.37
C GLU A 25 9.75 13.17 33.41
N ASN A 26 8.50 13.32 32.96
CA ASN A 26 7.33 13.39 33.85
C ASN A 26 6.87 12.02 34.38
N LYS A 27 7.54 10.91 34.03
CA LYS A 27 7.18 9.53 34.41
C LYS A 27 5.72 9.15 34.08
N THR A 28 5.13 9.79 33.07
CA THR A 28 3.75 9.56 32.63
C THR A 28 3.70 8.69 31.39
N LYS A 29 2.99 7.56 31.45
CA LYS A 29 2.68 6.73 30.28
C LYS A 29 1.43 7.25 29.57
N GLY A 30 1.59 8.34 28.82
CA GLY A 30 0.51 8.88 27.99
C GLY A 30 0.11 7.87 26.91
N ARG A 31 -1.20 7.59 26.78
CA ARG A 31 -1.75 6.76 25.72
C ARG A 31 -1.91 7.59 24.45
N LEU A 32 -1.33 7.12 23.34
CA LEU A 32 -1.49 7.74 22.04
C LEU A 32 -2.83 7.32 21.42
N GLN A 33 -3.41 8.24 20.66
CA GLN A 33 -4.61 8.01 19.87
C GLN A 33 -4.31 8.40 18.42
N LEU A 34 -4.74 7.56 17.48
CA LEU A 34 -4.58 7.84 16.06
C LEU A 34 -5.52 8.97 15.63
N GLN A 35 -4.97 9.97 14.97
CA GLN A 35 -5.72 11.11 14.44
C GLN A 35 -5.62 11.12 12.92
N SER A 36 -6.74 10.86 12.24
CA SER A 36 -6.81 10.85 10.78
C SER A 36 -6.56 12.23 10.17
N ARG A 37 -7.07 13.30 10.78
CA ARG A 37 -6.89 14.68 10.28
C ARG A 37 -5.43 15.14 10.25
N GLY A 38 -4.59 14.66 11.16
CA GLY A 38 -3.16 14.94 11.19
C GLY A 38 -2.31 13.94 10.38
N SER A 39 -2.96 12.98 9.70
CA SER A 39 -2.28 11.94 8.93
C SER A 39 -2.26 12.27 7.44
N LYS A 40 -1.20 11.85 6.74
CA LYS A 40 -1.09 11.98 5.29
C LYS A 40 -1.61 10.72 4.60
N PHE A 41 -2.69 10.86 3.83
CA PHE A 41 -3.20 9.80 2.97
C PHE A 41 -2.81 10.03 1.51
N VAL A 42 -2.59 8.94 0.79
CA VAL A 42 -2.26 8.95 -0.65
C VAL A 42 -3.28 8.06 -1.37
N PRO A 43 -3.84 8.50 -2.51
CA PRO A 43 -4.69 7.67 -3.34
C PRO A 43 -3.99 6.35 -3.72
N PHE A 44 -4.73 5.26 -3.63
CA PHE A 44 -4.26 3.91 -3.98
C PHE A 44 -5.34 3.18 -4.77
N GLN A 45 -4.95 2.52 -5.86
CA GLN A 45 -5.80 1.67 -6.67
C GLN A 45 -5.04 0.41 -7.09
N GLU A 46 -5.68 -0.74 -6.98
CA GLU A 46 -5.16 -2.01 -7.48
C GLU A 46 -5.91 -2.38 -8.76
N ALA A 47 -5.16 -2.73 -9.82
CA ALA A 47 -5.70 -3.18 -11.09
C ALA A 47 -5.11 -4.54 -11.46
N LYS A 48 -5.96 -5.45 -11.95
CA LYS A 48 -5.53 -6.73 -12.52
C LYS A 48 -5.55 -6.60 -14.05
N LEU A 49 -4.42 -6.89 -14.67
CA LEU A 49 -4.21 -6.75 -16.10
C LEU A 49 -4.08 -8.14 -16.70
N GLN A 50 -4.76 -8.38 -17.81
CA GLN A 50 -4.68 -9.62 -18.56
C GLN A 50 -3.84 -9.41 -19.82
N GLU A 51 -3.11 -10.45 -20.23
CA GLU A 51 -2.40 -10.48 -21.51
C GLU A 51 -3.38 -10.29 -22.68
N LEU A 52 -2.86 -9.76 -23.80
CA LEU A 52 -3.63 -9.67 -25.04
C LEU A 52 -3.89 -11.06 -25.61
N PRO A 53 -5.07 -11.33 -26.20
CA PRO A 53 -5.41 -12.64 -26.73
C PRO A 53 -4.41 -13.11 -27.80
N ASP A 54 -3.88 -12.18 -28.61
CA ASP A 54 -2.91 -12.48 -29.67
C ASP A 54 -1.53 -12.89 -29.14
N GLN A 55 -1.23 -12.60 -27.87
CA GLN A 55 0.05 -12.96 -27.23
C GLN A 55 -0.03 -14.30 -26.49
N VAL A 56 -1.21 -14.92 -26.37
CA VAL A 56 -1.41 -16.17 -25.65
C VAL A 56 -1.06 -17.35 -26.56
N PRO A 57 -0.09 -18.21 -26.19
CA PRO A 57 0.24 -19.39 -26.98
C PRO A 57 -0.93 -20.37 -27.08
N MET A 58 -0.97 -21.13 -28.18
CA MET A 58 -1.99 -22.16 -28.37
C MET A 58 -1.96 -23.17 -27.23
N GLY A 59 -3.13 -23.44 -26.64
CA GLY A 59 -3.29 -24.37 -25.52
C GLY A 59 -3.02 -23.80 -24.13
N HIS A 60 -2.62 -22.53 -24.00
CA HIS A 60 -2.45 -21.86 -22.71
C HIS A 60 -3.69 -21.05 -22.30
N VAL A 61 -3.81 -20.79 -20.99
CA VAL A 61 -4.82 -19.87 -20.43
C VAL A 61 -4.16 -18.50 -20.24
N PRO A 62 -4.85 -17.38 -20.56
CA PRO A 62 -4.29 -16.04 -20.37
C PRO A 62 -3.88 -15.80 -18.92
N ARG A 63 -2.70 -15.20 -18.72
CA ARG A 63 -2.21 -14.87 -17.37
C ARG A 63 -2.60 -13.45 -16.98
N THR A 64 -2.59 -13.22 -15.67
CA THR A 64 -2.87 -11.90 -15.10
C THR A 64 -1.71 -11.42 -14.24
N ILE A 65 -1.49 -10.11 -14.26
CA ILE A 65 -0.52 -9.41 -13.42
C ILE A 65 -1.23 -8.30 -12.65
N THR A 66 -0.86 -8.10 -11.39
CA THR A 66 -1.44 -7.04 -10.55
C THR A 66 -0.54 -5.81 -10.58
N ALA A 67 -1.12 -4.64 -10.87
CA ALA A 67 -0.46 -3.36 -10.83
C ALA A 67 -1.04 -2.48 -9.70
N HIS A 68 -0.17 -1.77 -8.99
CA HIS A 68 -0.54 -0.81 -7.94
C HIS A 68 -0.35 0.61 -8.44
N LEU A 69 -1.44 1.33 -8.63
CA LEU A 69 -1.47 2.73 -9.01
C LEU A 69 -1.50 3.58 -7.74
N ARG A 70 -0.63 4.60 -7.68
CA ARG A 70 -0.51 5.52 -6.54
C ARG A 70 -0.56 6.96 -7.01
N GLY A 71 -1.06 7.85 -6.15
CA GLY A 71 -1.08 9.29 -6.42
C GLY A 71 -2.00 9.65 -7.60
N GLU A 72 -1.51 10.47 -8.52
CA GLU A 72 -2.29 11.03 -9.63
C GLU A 72 -2.69 9.99 -10.69
N MET A 73 -1.99 8.86 -10.76
CA MET A 73 -2.32 7.77 -11.69
C MET A 73 -3.62 7.05 -11.31
N VAL A 74 -4.14 7.26 -10.10
CA VAL A 74 -5.40 6.65 -9.67
C VAL A 74 -6.55 7.21 -10.51
N ARG A 75 -7.45 6.33 -10.98
CA ARG A 75 -8.57 6.62 -11.92
C ARG A 75 -8.17 6.88 -13.38
N SER A 76 -6.90 6.72 -13.74
CA SER A 76 -6.47 6.82 -15.15
C SER A 76 -6.91 5.64 -16.02
N LEU A 77 -7.31 4.51 -15.41
CA LEU A 77 -7.65 3.26 -16.09
C LEU A 77 -9.10 2.86 -15.84
N LYS A 78 -9.77 2.34 -16.87
CA LYS A 78 -11.10 1.72 -16.78
C LYS A 78 -11.05 0.23 -17.16
N PRO A 79 -12.01 -0.58 -16.67
CA PRO A 79 -12.12 -1.97 -17.08
C PRO A 79 -12.39 -2.09 -18.59
N GLY A 80 -11.65 -2.96 -19.27
CA GLY A 80 -11.77 -3.19 -20.72
C GLY A 80 -10.88 -2.30 -21.58
N ASP A 81 -10.19 -1.31 -21.00
CA ASP A 81 -9.24 -0.48 -21.76
C ASP A 81 -8.03 -1.31 -22.22
N LEU A 82 -7.63 -1.10 -23.47
CA LEU A 82 -6.34 -1.55 -23.96
C LEU A 82 -5.26 -0.55 -23.54
N VAL A 83 -4.37 -0.95 -22.63
CA VAL A 83 -3.40 -0.04 -22.01
C VAL A 83 -1.97 -0.56 -22.12
N THR A 84 -1.02 0.38 -22.20
CA THR A 84 0.41 0.10 -22.02
C THR A 84 0.84 0.72 -20.69
N ILE A 85 1.37 -0.09 -19.77
CA ILE A 85 1.77 0.34 -18.43
C ILE A 85 3.28 0.25 -18.31
N SER A 86 3.89 1.31 -17.77
CA SER A 86 5.30 1.37 -17.42
C SER A 86 5.46 1.61 -15.93
N GLY A 87 6.41 0.94 -15.30
CA GLY A 87 6.62 1.03 -13.86
C GLY A 87 7.74 0.12 -13.37
N ILE A 88 7.83 -0.02 -12.04
CA ILE A 88 8.85 -0.83 -11.39
C ILE A 88 8.22 -2.16 -10.95
N PHE A 89 8.79 -3.27 -11.38
CA PHE A 89 8.38 -4.59 -10.94
C PHE A 89 9.04 -4.92 -9.59
N MET A 90 8.23 -5.08 -8.55
CA MET A 90 8.70 -5.39 -7.20
C MET A 90 7.93 -6.58 -6.62
N PRO A 91 8.63 -7.54 -5.96
CA PRO A 91 7.97 -8.62 -5.26
C PRO A 91 7.25 -8.08 -4.01
N VAL A 92 6.00 -8.47 -3.83
CA VAL A 92 5.25 -8.17 -2.61
C VAL A 92 5.47 -9.31 -1.62
N ARG A 93 5.92 -8.97 -0.40
CA ARG A 93 6.01 -9.97 0.67
C ARG A 93 4.61 -10.38 1.09
N TRP A 94 4.35 -11.69 1.04
CA TRP A 94 3.12 -12.26 1.58
C TRP A 94 3.09 -12.10 3.09
N SER A 95 2.04 -11.45 3.60
CA SER A 95 1.76 -11.31 5.03
C SER A 95 0.57 -12.20 5.34
N GLY A 96 0.85 -13.42 5.80
CA GLY A 96 -0.13 -14.46 6.08
C GLY A 96 0.55 -15.63 6.79
N TYR A 97 -0.23 -16.65 7.18
CA TYR A 97 0.29 -17.80 7.92
C TYR A 97 1.41 -18.49 7.12
N LYS A 98 2.59 -18.63 7.72
CA LYS A 98 3.60 -19.57 7.25
C LYS A 98 3.19 -20.94 7.80
N ALA A 99 2.75 -21.84 6.92
CA ALA A 99 2.69 -23.25 7.26
C ALA A 99 4.10 -23.82 7.39
#